data_AF-A0A519VXZ9-F1
#
_entry.id   AF-A0A519VXZ9-F1
#
_cell.length_a   1.000
_cell.length_b   1.000
_cell.length_c   1.000
_cell.angle_alpha   90.00
_cell.angle_beta   90.00
_cell.angle_gamma   90.00
#
_symmetry.space_group_name_H-M   'P 1'
#
loop_
_entity.id
_entity.type
_entity.pdbx_description
1 polymer ?
#
loop_
_entity_poly.entity_id
_entity_poly.type
_entity_poly.pdbx_seq_one_letter_code
_entity_poly.pdbx_strand_id
1 'polypeptide(L)'
;FIVTQMFFDNQKYFDFVKKCRENDINVPIIPGLKPISTLSQLNVLPKIFHIDLPDNLADALSHAKSNAEAKEIGTEAMIKQCKELIEFGAPVLHFYTMGRPEQTKQIAKAIF
;
A
#
# COMPACT_ATOMS: atom_id res chain seq x y z
N PHE A 1 18.96 1.06 -6.36
CA PHE A 1 17.54 0.64 -6.28
C PHE A 1 16.67 1.88 -6.25
N ILE A 2 15.37 1.75 -6.49
CA ILE A 2 14.37 2.81 -6.39
C ILE A 2 13.38 2.39 -5.31
N VAL A 3 12.88 3.33 -4.51
CA VAL A 3 11.71 3.12 -3.64
C VAL A 3 10.58 3.98 -4.20
N THR A 4 9.43 3.40 -4.46
CA THR A 4 8.28 4.14 -4.98
C THR A 4 7.63 4.99 -3.89
N GLN A 5 6.87 6.00 -4.30
CA GLN A 5 5.84 6.58 -3.44
C GLN A 5 4.78 5.51 -3.07
N MET A 6 3.97 5.80 -2.06
CA MET A 6 2.81 5.00 -1.69
C MET A 6 1.79 4.87 -2.83
N PHE A 7 1.18 3.70 -2.93
CA PHE A 7 0.10 3.38 -3.85
C PHE A 7 -0.83 2.36 -3.19
N PHE A 8 -2.09 2.31 -3.65
CA PHE A 8 -3.10 1.39 -3.13
C PHE A 8 -3.63 0.42 -4.19
N ASP A 9 -3.23 0.61 -5.44
CA ASP A 9 -3.52 -0.28 -6.57
C ASP A 9 -2.21 -0.90 -7.09
N ASN A 10 -2.09 -2.22 -6.95
CA ASN A 10 -0.91 -2.97 -7.36
C ASN A 10 -0.66 -2.91 -8.88
N GLN A 11 -1.72 -2.76 -9.69
CA GLN A 11 -1.57 -2.65 -11.14
C GLN A 11 -0.72 -1.43 -11.52
N LYS A 12 -0.88 -0.31 -10.81
CA LYS A 12 -0.06 0.90 -11.01
C LYS A 12 1.43 0.64 -10.78
N TYR A 13 1.76 -0.18 -9.78
CA TYR A 13 3.14 -0.57 -9.50
C TYR A 13 3.67 -1.52 -10.59
N PHE A 14 2.87 -2.52 -11.01
CA PHE A 14 3.27 -3.47 -12.06
C PHE A 14 3.53 -2.75 -13.39
N ASP A 15 2.63 -1.85 -13.79
CA ASP A 15 2.76 -1.04 -15.00
C ASP A 15 3.98 -0.12 -14.92
N PHE A 16 4.26 0.47 -13.76
CA PHE A 16 5.45 1.28 -13.54
C PHE A 16 6.73 0.46 -13.68
N VAL A 17 6.79 -0.73 -13.07
CA VAL A 17 7.94 -1.64 -13.21
C VAL A 17 8.16 -2.01 -14.67
N LYS A 18 7.08 -2.41 -15.39
CA LYS A 18 7.14 -2.74 -16.82
C LYS A 18 7.70 -1.56 -17.64
N LYS A 19 7.15 -0.36 -17.44
CA LYS A 19 7.60 0.85 -18.14
C LYS A 19 9.06 1.19 -17.84
N CYS A 20 9.53 0.98 -16.61
CA CYS A 20 10.94 1.13 -16.27
C CYS A 20 11.82 0.13 -17.03
N ARG A 21 11.41 -1.15 -17.14
CA ARG A 21 12.17 -2.16 -17.91
C ARG A 21 12.21 -1.86 -19.40
N GLU A 22 11.12 -1.35 -19.97
CA GLU A 22 11.06 -0.87 -21.37
C GLU A 22 12.01 0.31 -21.65
N ASN A 23 12.49 1.00 -20.61
CA ASN A 23 13.42 2.12 -20.70
C ASN A 23 14.79 1.78 -20.07
N ASP A 24 15.17 0.50 -20.06
CA ASP A 24 16.48 -0.01 -19.59
C ASP A 24 16.82 0.28 -18.12
N ILE A 25 15.84 0.67 -17.30
CA ILE A 25 16.02 0.86 -15.86
C ILE A 25 15.92 -0.53 -15.23
N ASN A 26 17.06 -1.16 -14.95
CA ASN A 26 17.14 -2.55 -14.46
C ASN A 26 17.49 -2.70 -12.97
N VAL A 27 17.62 -1.60 -12.24
CA VAL A 27 17.82 -1.65 -10.77
C VAL A 27 16.57 -2.22 -10.06
N PRO A 28 16.71 -2.79 -8.85
CA PRO A 28 15.56 -3.19 -8.05
C PRO A 28 14.62 -2.00 -7.80
N ILE A 29 13.32 -2.21 -7.96
CA ILE A 29 12.27 -1.25 -7.68
C ILE A 29 11.50 -1.80 -6.48
N ILE A 30 11.44 -1.02 -5.41
CA ILE A 30 10.90 -1.43 -4.12
C ILE A 30 9.56 -0.71 -3.91
N PRO A 31 8.45 -1.43 -3.70
CA PRO A 31 7.16 -0.81 -3.41
C PRO A 31 7.19 -0.14 -2.02
N GLY A 32 6.87 1.16 -1.99
CA GLY A 32 6.59 1.90 -0.76
C GLY A 32 5.14 1.72 -0.33
N LEU A 33 4.91 1.22 0.88
CA LEU A 33 3.59 0.79 1.36
C LEU A 33 3.21 1.54 2.63
N LYS A 34 2.02 2.13 2.64
CA LYS A 34 1.47 2.84 3.79
C LYS A 34 0.16 2.20 4.23
N PRO A 35 0.12 1.52 5.40
CA PRO A 35 -1.14 1.04 5.96
C PRO A 35 -2.10 2.19 6.27
N ILE A 36 -3.38 2.01 5.97
CA ILE A 36 -4.45 2.92 6.39
C ILE A 36 -4.85 2.57 7.82
N SER A 37 -4.94 3.59 8.67
CA SER A 37 -5.16 3.45 10.12
C SER A 37 -6.25 4.36 10.68
N THR A 38 -6.77 5.29 9.87
CA THR A 38 -7.73 6.31 10.32
C THR A 38 -8.66 6.72 9.19
N LEU A 39 -9.93 7.00 9.48
CA LEU A 39 -10.93 7.45 8.51
C LEU A 39 -10.51 8.72 7.75
N SER A 40 -9.81 9.64 8.42
CA SER A 40 -9.35 10.89 7.79
C SER A 40 -8.42 10.65 6.59
N GLN A 41 -7.74 9.50 6.53
CA GLN A 41 -6.82 9.17 5.44
C GLN A 41 -7.53 8.92 4.10
N LEU A 42 -8.84 8.60 4.13
CA LEU A 42 -9.67 8.52 2.93
C LEU A 42 -9.62 9.82 2.11
N ASN A 43 -9.59 10.97 2.78
CA ASN A 43 -9.59 12.29 2.15
C ASN A 43 -8.20 12.93 2.10
N VAL A 44 -7.41 12.76 3.16
CA VAL A 44 -6.11 13.44 3.30
C VAL A 44 -5.08 12.87 2.34
N LEU A 45 -5.02 11.55 2.14
CA LEU A 45 -3.97 10.96 1.31
C LEU A 45 -4.11 11.33 -0.17
N PRO A 46 -5.29 11.19 -0.82
CA PRO A 46 -5.45 11.59 -2.23
C PRO A 46 -5.14 13.07 -2.44
N LYS A 47 -5.57 13.93 -1.52
CA LYS A 47 -5.37 15.38 -1.62
C LYS A 47 -3.90 15.81 -1.54
N ILE A 48 -3.11 15.18 -0.67
CA ILE A 48 -1.71 15.58 -0.43
C ILE A 48 -0.75 14.88 -1.38
N PHE A 49 -0.97 13.59 -1.66
CA PHE A 49 -0.02 12.76 -2.39
C PHE A 49 -0.42 12.51 -3.84
N HIS A 50 -1.57 13.02 -4.29
CA HIS A 50 -2.10 12.82 -5.65
C HIS A 50 -2.18 11.33 -6.02
N ILE A 51 -2.77 10.55 -5.12
CA ILE A 51 -2.94 9.10 -5.26
C ILE A 51 -4.42 8.72 -5.36
N ASP A 52 -4.67 7.64 -6.08
CA ASP A 52 -5.99 7.03 -6.17
C ASP A 52 -6.16 5.95 -5.10
N LEU A 53 -7.32 5.93 -4.44
CA LEU A 53 -7.75 4.80 -3.61
C LEU A 53 -8.67 3.91 -4.45
N PRO A 54 -8.44 2.58 -4.49
CA PRO A 54 -9.38 1.66 -5.13
C PRO A 54 -10.80 1.81 -4.57
N ASP A 55 -11.81 1.76 -5.45
CA ASP A 55 -13.21 1.99 -5.08
C ASP A 55 -13.67 1.06 -3.94
N ASN A 56 -13.26 -0.21 -3.97
CA ASN A 56 -13.59 -1.17 -2.91
C ASN A 56 -12.99 -0.80 -1.55
N LEU A 57 -11.77 -0.25 -1.52
CA LEU A 57 -11.14 0.21 -0.29
C LEU A 57 -11.79 1.51 0.21
N ALA A 58 -12.07 2.43 -0.71
CA ALA A 58 -12.75 3.68 -0.39
C ALA A 58 -14.17 3.44 0.15
N ASP A 59 -14.93 2.56 -0.50
CA ASP A 59 -16.28 2.18 -0.09
C ASP A 59 -16.29 1.52 1.29
N ALA A 60 -15.42 0.53 1.52
CA ALA A 60 -15.29 -0.10 2.83
C ALA A 60 -14.95 0.90 3.93
N LEU A 61 -13.99 1.80 3.69
CA LEU A 61 -13.60 2.85 4.65
C LEU A 61 -14.72 3.88 4.88
N SER A 62 -15.56 4.15 3.89
CA SER A 62 -16.69 5.09 4.04
C SER A 62 -17.78 4.56 4.98
N HIS A 63 -17.91 3.22 5.08
CA HIS A 63 -18.86 2.55 5.96
C HIS A 63 -18.33 2.32 7.38
N ALA A 64 -17.02 2.48 7.61
CA ALA A 64 -16.43 2.32 8.92
C ALA A 64 -16.87 3.42 9.90
N LYS A 65 -17.26 3.00 11.10
CA LYS A 65 -17.81 3.85 12.16
C LYS A 65 -16.75 4.41 13.10
N SER A 66 -15.52 3.91 13.00
CA SER A 66 -14.42 4.31 13.88
C SER A 66 -13.04 4.15 13.22
N ASN A 67 -12.03 4.77 13.81
CA ASN A 67 -10.64 4.55 13.40
C ASN A 67 -10.16 3.12 13.70
N ALA A 68 -10.75 2.43 14.68
CA ALA A 68 -10.43 1.04 14.95
C ALA A 68 -10.86 0.15 13.78
N GLU A 69 -12.09 0.31 13.33
CA GLU A 69 -12.64 -0.39 12.16
C GLU A 69 -11.87 -0.03 10.86
N ALA A 70 -11.55 1.26 10.67
CA ALA A 70 -10.73 1.69 9.53
C ALA A 70 -9.32 1.07 9.54
N LYS A 71 -8.75 0.84 10.73
CA LYS A 71 -7.46 0.17 10.88
C LYS A 71 -7.55 -1.31 10.54
N GLU A 72 -8.65 -1.98 10.90
CA GLU A 72 -8.89 -3.38 10.54
C GLU A 72 -9.01 -3.53 9.01
N ILE A 73 -9.90 -2.73 8.38
CA ILE A 73 -10.05 -2.70 6.91
C ILE A 73 -8.72 -2.41 6.21
N GLY A 74 -8.00 -1.39 6.66
CA GLY A 74 -6.70 -1.02 6.10
C GLY A 74 -5.63 -2.08 6.28
N THR A 75 -5.71 -2.89 7.35
CA THR A 75 -4.81 -4.02 7.60
C THR A 75 -5.07 -5.16 6.62
N GLU A 76 -6.34 -5.56 6.47
CA GLU A 76 -6.73 -6.62 5.54
C GLU A 76 -6.39 -6.27 4.09
N ALA A 77 -6.70 -5.04 3.68
CA ALA A 77 -6.36 -4.54 2.36
C ALA A 77 -4.85 -4.55 2.11
N MET A 78 -4.05 -4.12 3.09
CA MET A 78 -2.59 -4.12 2.97
C MET A 78 -2.01 -5.54 2.95
N ILE A 79 -2.56 -6.50 3.71
CA ILE A 79 -2.14 -7.90 3.64
C ILE A 79 -2.38 -8.45 2.24
N LYS A 80 -3.56 -8.19 1.65
CA LYS A 80 -3.87 -8.58 0.27
C LYS A 80 -2.87 -7.95 -0.71
N GLN A 81 -2.65 -6.65 -0.58
CA GLN A 81 -1.71 -5.89 -1.42
C GLN A 81 -0.30 -6.50 -1.35
N CYS A 82 0.18 -6.81 -0.15
CA CYS A 82 1.51 -7.39 0.06
C CYS A 82 1.64 -8.79 -0.56
N LYS A 83 0.62 -9.65 -0.44
CA LYS A 83 0.63 -11.00 -1.01
C LYS A 83 0.76 -10.98 -2.54
N GLU A 84 -0.02 -10.12 -3.20
CA GLU A 84 0.04 -9.93 -4.65
C GLU A 84 1.40 -9.35 -5.09
N LEU A 85 1.98 -8.42 -4.31
CA LEU A 85 3.33 -7.89 -4.60
C LEU A 85 4.42 -8.96 -4.45
N ILE A 86 4.32 -9.83 -3.45
CA ILE A 86 5.22 -10.97 -3.26
C ILE A 86 5.09 -11.94 -4.43
N GLU A 87 3.86 -12.29 -4.84
CA GLU A 87 3.59 -13.18 -5.97
C GLU A 87 4.15 -12.62 -7.29
N PHE A 88 4.03 -11.30 -7.49
CA PHE A 88 4.64 -10.61 -8.63
C PHE A 88 6.17 -10.63 -8.62
N GLY A 89 6.80 -10.91 -7.47
CA GLY A 89 8.26 -10.93 -7.33
C GLY A 89 8.86 -9.57 -6.94
N ALA A 90 8.13 -8.74 -6.20
CA ALA A 90 8.71 -7.55 -5.59
C ALA A 90 9.91 -7.94 -4.71
N PRO A 91 11.07 -7.25 -4.83
CA PRO A 91 12.31 -7.71 -4.22
C PRO A 91 12.28 -7.63 -2.69
N VAL A 92 11.62 -6.60 -2.14
CA VAL A 92 11.35 -6.40 -0.71
C VAL A 92 10.09 -5.53 -0.56
N LEU A 93 9.51 -5.46 0.63
CA LEU A 93 8.39 -4.57 0.95
C LEU A 93 8.87 -3.46 1.91
N HIS A 94 8.68 -2.18 1.54
CA HIS A 94 9.10 -1.03 2.35
C HIS A 94 7.89 -0.36 3.01
N PHE A 95 7.79 -0.39 4.35
CA PHE A 95 6.63 0.15 5.07
C PHE A 95 6.87 1.54 5.68
N TYR A 96 5.96 2.47 5.38
CA TYR A 96 5.86 3.77 6.05
C TYR A 96 5.10 3.65 7.37
N THR A 97 5.81 3.38 8.46
CA THR A 97 5.20 3.14 9.79
C THR A 97 4.67 4.40 10.48
N MET A 98 5.16 5.59 10.09
CA MET A 98 4.79 6.88 10.69
C MET A 98 4.92 6.88 12.23
N GLY A 99 5.93 6.20 12.77
CA GLY A 99 6.16 6.07 14.21
C GLY A 99 5.18 5.12 14.94
N ARG A 100 4.35 4.36 14.20
CA ARG A 100 3.33 3.46 14.75
C ARG A 100 3.50 2.04 14.18
N PRO A 101 4.41 1.21 14.74
CA PRO A 101 4.81 -0.06 14.13
C PRO A 101 3.78 -1.19 14.30
N GLU A 102 2.83 -1.07 15.22
CA GLU A 102 1.97 -2.20 15.63
C GLU A 102 1.16 -2.76 14.45
N GLN A 103 0.59 -1.90 13.60
CA GLN A 103 -0.15 -2.36 12.42
C GLN A 103 0.77 -3.07 11.41
N THR A 104 1.94 -2.50 11.14
CA THR A 104 2.93 -3.10 10.26
C THR A 104 3.42 -4.46 10.77
N LYS A 105 3.59 -4.61 12.10
CA LYS A 105 3.95 -5.89 12.72
C LYS A 105 2.89 -6.96 12.48
N GLN A 106 1.62 -6.60 12.62
CA GLN A 106 0.50 -7.51 12.34
C GLN A 106 0.46 -7.94 10.88
N ILE A 107 0.64 -6.99 9.95
CA ILE A 107 0.72 -7.26 8.51
C ILE A 107 1.88 -8.20 8.21
N ALA A 108 3.09 -7.90 8.72
CA ALA A 108 4.29 -8.69 8.48
C ALA A 108 4.11 -10.15 8.94
N LYS A 109 3.49 -10.36 10.11
CA LYS A 109 3.19 -11.71 10.64
C LYS A 109 2.18 -12.49 9.79
N ALA A 110 1.37 -11.82 8.98
CA ALA A 110 0.36 -12.47 8.14
C ALA A 110 0.88 -12.84 6.74
N ILE A 111 2.06 -12.34 6.36
CA ILE A 111 2.66 -12.53 5.02
C ILE A 111 4.00 -13.25 5.05
N PHE A 112 4.62 -13.41 6.24
CA PHE A 112 5.83 -14.19 6.51
C PHE A 112 5.62 -15.07 7.74
#